data_AF-A0A7J6M2F3-F1
#
_entry.id   AF-A0A7J6M2F3-F1
#
_cell.length_a   1.000
_cell.length_b   1.000
_cell.length_c   1.000
_cell.angle_alpha   90.00
_cell.angle_beta   90.00
_cell.angle_gamma   90.00
#
_symmetry.space_group_name_H-M   'P 1'
#
loop_
_entity.id
_entity.type
_entity.pdbx_description
1 polymer ?
#
loop_
_entity_poly.entity_id
_entity_poly.type
_entity_poly.pdbx_seq_one_letter_code
_entity_poly.pdbx_strand_id
1 'polypeptide(L)'
;MSPDSMNGTAGTSQFNEPLRGCPLSSLIWDASLLRNSEDYVAAYNTSTPVSSVDIFLSHAWSDSGWWKQAALLTCCSSAMPYKVMVTSSIVAAWLCWYISYDLYRLLVLLIGIFSFIGSTITLSLFKHRNTTVFLDKCCINQSDFAAKKRGISRLSDYLRVSNKLVVLWTPSYLDRLWCVYELAVFMRTHDKKDVIILNLRHVKLCLWLMVIKLLDIVSFYAFQAYFGRQFHPSGYGSWICIVTSILVGHQAFGCFEDWIIFSSKLNSFSVSDAKCTSPDDYTKLKDLITELYGSEDHFAARVRGLCLNSADEKPAPLWLLSRDSLRICSVAYTVYLLSLVVLLYRYSTFTKERQLQQRKYLP
;
A
#
# COMPACT_ATOMS: atom_id res chain seq x y z
N MET A 1 -7.47 51.02 -15.25
CA MET A 1 -8.74 50.73 -14.55
C MET A 1 -8.52 49.45 -13.77
N SER A 2 -8.53 49.57 -12.44
CA SER A 2 -8.11 48.56 -11.47
C SER A 2 -9.10 47.40 -11.33
N PRO A 3 -8.63 46.21 -10.93
CA PRO A 3 -9.48 45.09 -10.54
C PRO A 3 -9.76 45.15 -9.02
N ASP A 4 -10.81 45.87 -8.63
CA ASP A 4 -11.31 45.86 -7.26
C ASP A 4 -12.82 46.14 -7.28
N SER A 5 -13.65 45.09 -7.20
CA SER A 5 -15.01 45.15 -6.64
C SER A 5 -15.75 43.81 -6.79
N MET A 6 -15.42 42.82 -5.95
CA MET A 6 -16.38 41.81 -5.50
C MET A 6 -16.09 41.43 -4.04
N ASN A 7 -16.23 42.39 -3.13
CA ASN A 7 -16.45 42.10 -1.71
C ASN A 7 -17.96 42.19 -1.46
N GLY A 8 -18.65 41.08 -1.70
CA GLY A 8 -20.01 40.85 -1.23
C GLY A 8 -19.96 40.35 0.21
N THR A 9 -20.48 41.16 1.12
CA THR A 9 -20.72 40.85 2.54
C THR A 9 -21.63 39.64 2.70
N ALA A 10 -21.09 38.52 3.18
CA ALA A 10 -21.86 37.37 3.63
C ALA A 10 -21.87 37.33 5.17
N GLY A 11 -23.07 37.27 5.73
CA GLY A 11 -23.33 37.31 7.17
C GLY A 11 -22.57 36.23 7.95
N THR A 12 -21.94 36.64 9.04
CA THR A 12 -21.40 35.77 10.06
C THR A 12 -22.52 35.28 10.98
N SER A 13 -22.41 34.00 11.38
CA SER A 13 -23.08 33.34 12.52
C SER A 13 -24.25 32.36 12.28
N GLN A 14 -24.15 31.45 11.30
CA GLN A 14 -24.81 30.13 11.42
C GLN A 14 -23.90 28.98 10.92
N PHE A 15 -23.13 28.42 11.86
CA PHE A 15 -22.48 27.10 11.83
C PHE A 15 -21.41 26.83 10.75
N ASN A 16 -20.26 27.53 10.85
CA ASN A 16 -19.02 27.09 10.21
C ASN A 16 -18.44 25.89 10.99
N GLU A 17 -18.86 24.68 10.65
CA GLU A 17 -18.15 23.49 11.13
C GLU A 17 -16.73 23.52 10.53
N PRO A 18 -15.68 23.58 11.37
CA PRO A 18 -14.32 23.71 10.88
C PRO A 18 -13.87 22.40 10.24
N LEU A 19 -13.04 22.49 9.21
CA LEU A 19 -12.29 21.32 8.73
C LEU A 19 -11.49 20.74 9.90
N ARG A 20 -11.51 19.42 10.04
CA ARG A 20 -10.73 18.70 11.04
C ARG A 20 -9.77 17.72 10.38
N GLY A 21 -8.64 17.50 11.03
CA GLY A 21 -7.67 16.48 10.66
C GLY A 21 -7.30 15.66 11.89
N CYS A 22 -7.18 14.34 11.73
CA CYS A 22 -6.59 13.47 12.74
C CYS A 22 -5.10 13.23 12.43
N PRO A 23 -4.24 13.07 13.46
CA PRO A 23 -2.84 12.72 13.22
C PRO A 23 -2.72 11.36 12.51
N LEU A 24 -1.86 11.27 11.49
CA LEU A 24 -1.58 10.00 10.82
C LEU A 24 -1.10 8.92 11.81
N SER A 25 -0.37 9.32 12.86
CA SER A 25 0.04 8.40 13.94
C SER A 25 -1.14 7.73 14.63
N SER A 26 -2.25 8.43 14.84
CA SER A 26 -3.46 7.83 15.44
C SER A 26 -4.02 6.70 14.58
N LEU A 27 -4.03 6.86 13.25
CA LEU A 27 -4.48 5.80 12.33
C LEU A 27 -3.50 4.60 12.31
N ILE A 28 -2.22 4.84 12.49
CA ILE A 28 -1.18 3.78 12.53
C ILE A 28 -1.26 2.96 13.81
N TRP A 29 -1.58 3.58 14.95
CA TRP A 29 -1.61 2.89 16.25
C TRP A 29 -2.99 2.38 16.63
N ASP A 30 -4.05 3.09 16.26
CA ASP A 30 -5.42 2.71 16.58
C ASP A 30 -6.14 2.19 15.33
N ALA A 31 -6.09 0.88 15.18
CA ALA A 31 -6.74 0.18 14.09
C ALA A 31 -8.28 0.25 14.15
N SER A 32 -8.86 0.65 15.29
CA SER A 32 -10.31 0.78 15.45
C SER A 32 -10.88 1.95 14.64
N LEU A 33 -10.07 2.99 14.40
CA LEU A 33 -10.45 4.15 13.59
C LEU A 33 -10.75 3.78 12.14
N LEU A 34 -10.08 2.76 11.59
CA LEU A 34 -10.27 2.26 10.22
C LEU A 34 -11.26 1.08 10.12
N ARG A 35 -11.96 0.76 11.23
CA ARG A 35 -12.97 -0.29 11.30
C ARG A 35 -14.35 0.31 11.51
N ASN A 36 -15.37 -0.46 11.15
CA ASN A 36 -16.76 -0.21 11.52
C ASN A 36 -16.96 -0.51 13.01
N SER A 37 -16.38 0.31 13.89
CA SER A 37 -16.76 0.40 15.30
C SER A 37 -17.72 1.57 15.52
N GLU A 38 -18.64 1.43 16.47
CA GLU A 38 -19.66 2.43 16.79
C GLU A 38 -19.16 3.58 17.67
N ASP A 39 -17.91 3.53 18.14
CA ASP A 39 -17.34 4.59 18.98
C ASP A 39 -16.93 5.82 18.14
N TYR A 40 -17.95 6.52 17.67
CA TYR A 40 -17.83 7.73 16.86
C TYR A 40 -17.32 8.93 17.67
N VAL A 41 -17.65 9.00 18.96
CA VAL A 41 -17.25 10.12 19.82
C VAL A 41 -15.76 10.06 20.10
N ALA A 42 -15.22 8.89 20.47
CA ALA A 42 -13.78 8.75 20.66
C ALA A 42 -13.03 9.02 19.36
N ALA A 43 -13.51 8.48 18.23
CA ALA A 43 -12.91 8.73 16.92
C ALA A 43 -12.91 10.22 16.55
N TYR A 44 -14.01 10.94 16.78
CA TYR A 44 -14.08 12.38 16.51
C TYR A 44 -13.14 13.20 17.39
N ASN A 45 -12.98 12.82 18.67
CA ASN A 45 -12.08 13.48 19.60
C ASN A 45 -10.59 13.30 19.26
N THR A 46 -10.24 12.36 18.38
CA THR A 46 -8.86 12.22 17.88
C THR A 46 -8.47 13.28 16.85
N SER A 47 -9.44 13.97 16.24
CA SER A 47 -9.19 15.02 15.26
C SER A 47 -9.19 16.40 15.89
N THR A 48 -8.54 17.38 15.26
CA THR A 48 -8.52 18.79 15.68
C THR A 48 -8.87 19.70 14.50
N PRO A 49 -9.43 20.90 14.75
CA PRO A 49 -9.62 21.91 13.70
C PRO A 49 -8.30 22.26 13.00
N VAL A 50 -8.32 22.31 11.67
CA VAL A 50 -7.16 22.63 10.82
C VAL A 50 -7.58 23.49 9.63
N SER A 51 -6.66 24.27 9.09
CA SER A 51 -6.91 25.09 7.88
C SER A 51 -6.85 24.28 6.58
N SER A 52 -6.06 23.21 6.58
CA SER A 52 -5.85 22.29 5.46
C SER A 52 -5.48 20.91 6.00
N VAL A 53 -5.58 19.87 5.17
CA VAL A 53 -5.15 18.51 5.51
C VAL A 53 -4.08 18.03 4.55
N ASP A 54 -3.10 17.29 5.05
CA ASP A 54 -2.01 16.78 4.21
C ASP A 54 -2.47 15.62 3.33
N ILE A 55 -3.37 14.78 3.85
CA ILE A 55 -3.84 13.58 3.19
C ILE A 55 -5.35 13.46 3.37
N PHE A 56 -6.08 13.38 2.27
CA PHE A 56 -7.46 12.88 2.26
C PHE A 56 -7.44 11.37 2.05
N LEU A 57 -7.97 10.61 2.99
CA LEU A 57 -7.96 9.15 2.93
C LEU A 57 -9.28 8.61 2.37
N SER A 58 -9.30 8.27 1.08
CA SER A 58 -10.47 7.65 0.44
C SER A 58 -10.38 6.12 0.46
N HIS A 59 -11.45 5.45 0.85
CA HIS A 59 -11.47 4.00 1.02
C HIS A 59 -12.90 3.44 1.05
N ALA A 60 -13.05 2.14 0.79
CA ALA A 60 -14.32 1.46 0.98
C ALA A 60 -14.44 0.89 2.41
N TRP A 61 -15.51 1.23 3.13
CA TRP A 61 -15.79 0.73 4.49
C TRP A 61 -16.01 -0.79 4.56
N SER A 62 -16.40 -1.43 3.45
CA SER A 62 -16.54 -2.89 3.35
C SER A 62 -15.21 -3.64 3.48
N ASP A 63 -14.08 -2.98 3.24
CA ASP A 63 -12.76 -3.59 3.33
C ASP A 63 -12.25 -3.68 4.77
N SER A 64 -11.48 -4.73 5.05
CA SER A 64 -10.90 -4.96 6.37
C SER A 64 -9.93 -3.84 6.78
N GLY A 65 -10.22 -3.23 7.94
CA GLY A 65 -9.43 -2.14 8.51
C GLY A 65 -7.97 -2.49 8.81
N TRP A 66 -7.67 -3.75 9.11
CA TRP A 66 -6.28 -4.21 9.33
C TRP A 66 -5.42 -4.02 8.09
N TRP A 67 -5.95 -4.33 6.91
CA TRP A 67 -5.19 -4.17 5.66
C TRP A 67 -5.06 -2.70 5.25
N LYS A 68 -6.04 -1.86 5.58
CA LYS A 68 -5.96 -0.40 5.42
C LYS A 68 -4.83 0.16 6.27
N GLN A 69 -4.77 -0.22 7.54
CA GLN A 69 -3.71 0.22 8.45
C GLN A 69 -2.34 -0.27 8.00
N ALA A 70 -2.23 -1.56 7.63
CA ALA A 70 -0.97 -2.10 7.11
C ALA A 70 -0.53 -1.38 5.82
N ALA A 71 -1.48 -0.99 4.96
CA ALA A 71 -1.18 -0.24 3.74
C ALA A 71 -0.65 1.15 4.03
N LEU A 72 -1.27 1.87 4.97
CA LEU A 72 -0.78 3.17 5.44
C LEU A 72 0.60 3.04 6.06
N LEU A 73 0.81 2.04 6.93
CA LEU A 73 2.12 1.80 7.54
C LEU A 73 3.20 1.57 6.47
N THR A 74 2.90 0.74 5.48
CA THR A 74 3.84 0.41 4.39
C THR A 74 4.10 1.62 3.50
N CYS A 75 3.07 2.37 3.12
CA CYS A 75 3.18 3.56 2.27
C CYS A 75 3.90 4.72 2.95
N CYS A 76 3.59 4.96 4.22
CA CYS A 76 4.20 6.04 4.98
C CYS A 76 5.63 5.67 5.38
N SER A 77 5.93 4.37 5.53
CA SER A 77 7.30 3.91 5.72
C SER A 77 8.20 4.46 4.65
N SER A 78 9.25 5.17 5.08
CA SER A 78 10.32 5.58 4.16
C SER A 78 10.75 4.32 3.41
N ALA A 79 11.09 4.40 2.12
CA ALA A 79 11.60 3.24 1.38
C ALA A 79 12.88 2.59 2.00
N MET A 80 13.37 3.13 3.13
CA MET A 80 14.56 2.69 3.85
C MET A 80 14.53 1.24 4.32
N PRO A 81 13.48 0.64 4.93
CA PRO A 81 13.51 -0.78 5.30
C PRO A 81 13.72 -1.67 4.11
N TYR A 82 13.04 -1.34 3.00
CA TYR A 82 13.19 -2.08 1.76
C TYR A 82 14.61 -1.93 1.21
N LYS A 83 15.15 -0.69 1.15
CA LYS A 83 16.54 -0.44 0.74
C LYS A 83 17.55 -1.13 1.66
N VAL A 84 17.36 -1.09 2.97
CA VAL A 84 18.23 -1.73 3.96
C VAL A 84 18.16 -3.24 3.83
N MET A 85 16.97 -3.82 3.69
CA MET A 85 16.79 -5.26 3.47
C MET A 85 17.45 -5.73 2.15
N VAL A 86 17.29 -4.95 1.08
CA VAL A 86 17.92 -5.26 -0.22
C VAL A 86 19.44 -5.14 -0.11
N THR A 87 19.96 -4.03 0.41
CA THR A 87 21.40 -3.81 0.53
C THR A 87 22.03 -4.80 1.49
N SER A 88 21.37 -5.14 2.61
CA SER A 88 21.82 -6.19 3.52
C SER A 88 21.82 -7.55 2.84
N SER A 89 20.83 -7.86 1.99
CA SER A 89 20.82 -9.10 1.21
C SER A 89 21.97 -9.16 0.20
N ILE A 90 22.30 -8.04 -0.45
CA ILE A 90 23.43 -7.96 -1.40
C ILE A 90 24.78 -8.09 -0.66
N VAL A 91 24.99 -7.31 0.41
CA VAL A 91 26.22 -7.37 1.22
C VAL A 91 26.37 -8.75 1.84
N ALA A 92 25.29 -9.34 2.34
CA ALA A 92 25.32 -10.67 2.92
C ALA A 92 25.55 -11.75 1.84
N ALA A 93 25.02 -11.60 0.63
CA ALA A 93 25.32 -12.49 -0.50
C ALA A 93 26.80 -12.39 -0.94
N TRP A 94 27.43 -11.23 -0.81
CA TRP A 94 28.88 -11.11 -1.00
C TRP A 94 29.65 -11.78 0.15
N LEU A 95 29.23 -11.56 1.40
CA LEU A 95 29.83 -12.15 2.58
C LEU A 95 29.66 -13.68 2.65
N CYS A 96 28.70 -14.29 1.96
CA CYS A 96 28.49 -15.74 1.99
C CYS A 96 29.69 -16.55 1.44
N TRP A 97 30.64 -15.88 0.78
CA TRP A 97 31.94 -16.45 0.44
C TRP A 97 32.87 -16.67 1.65
N TYR A 98 32.65 -15.93 2.74
CA TYR A 98 33.52 -15.87 3.91
C TYR A 98 32.84 -16.33 5.21
N ILE A 99 31.51 -16.28 5.30
CA ILE A 99 30.75 -16.72 6.47
C ILE A 99 29.94 -17.99 6.18
N SER A 100 29.59 -18.74 7.22
CA SER A 100 28.69 -19.88 7.06
C SER A 100 27.34 -19.44 6.52
N TYR A 101 26.78 -20.24 5.62
CA TYR A 101 25.48 -19.99 4.99
C TYR A 101 24.34 -19.82 6.00
N ASP A 102 24.46 -20.46 7.16
CA ASP A 102 23.50 -20.35 8.28
C ASP A 102 23.56 -18.96 8.92
N LEU A 103 24.75 -18.48 9.27
CA LEU A 103 24.95 -17.14 9.83
C LEU A 103 24.48 -16.04 8.86
N TYR A 104 24.71 -16.24 7.55
CA TYR A 104 24.19 -15.39 6.48
C TYR A 104 22.67 -15.20 6.55
N ARG A 105 21.90 -16.30 6.59
CA ARG A 105 20.43 -16.25 6.57
C ARG A 105 19.86 -15.54 7.80
N LEU A 106 20.43 -15.84 8.97
CA LEU A 106 19.98 -15.25 10.23
C LEU A 106 20.23 -13.74 10.27
N LEU A 107 21.42 -13.28 9.84
CA LEU A 107 21.75 -11.86 9.84
C LEU A 107 20.86 -11.05 8.89
N VAL A 108 20.60 -11.55 7.66
CA VAL A 108 19.70 -10.87 6.71
C VAL A 108 18.29 -10.75 7.28
N LEU A 109 17.78 -11.80 7.91
CA LEU A 109 16.45 -11.79 8.53
C LEU A 109 16.39 -10.78 9.68
N LEU A 110 17.34 -10.84 10.62
CA LEU A 110 17.36 -9.94 11.78
C LEU A 110 17.48 -8.49 11.33
N ILE A 111 18.39 -8.18 10.39
CA ILE A 111 18.52 -6.83 9.82
C ILE A 111 17.20 -6.41 9.15
N GLY A 112 16.54 -7.30 8.40
CA GLY A 112 15.24 -7.03 7.79
C GLY A 112 14.15 -6.71 8.82
N ILE A 113 14.01 -7.56 9.85
CA ILE A 113 13.03 -7.39 10.93
C ILE A 113 13.29 -6.10 11.71
N PHE A 114 14.52 -5.87 12.17
CA PHE A 114 14.88 -4.68 12.93
C PHE A 114 14.78 -3.40 12.08
N SER A 115 15.05 -3.46 10.78
CA SER A 115 14.84 -2.33 9.89
C SER A 115 13.37 -2.02 9.67
N PHE A 116 12.53 -3.06 9.55
CA PHE A 116 11.09 -2.90 9.47
C PHE A 116 10.54 -2.29 10.76
N ILE A 117 10.82 -2.90 11.92
CA ILE A 117 10.39 -2.39 13.24
C ILE A 117 10.95 -0.99 13.51
N GLY A 118 12.24 -0.78 13.26
CA GLY A 118 12.88 0.52 13.45
C GLY A 118 12.23 1.60 12.60
N SER A 119 11.80 1.28 11.38
CA SER A 119 11.08 2.23 10.55
C SER A 119 9.66 2.48 11.01
N THR A 120 8.91 1.47 11.44
CA THR A 120 7.54 1.66 11.96
C THR A 120 7.58 2.58 13.19
N ILE A 121 8.54 2.36 14.08
CA ILE A 121 8.80 3.23 15.24
C ILE A 121 9.22 4.64 14.80
N THR A 122 10.17 4.77 13.87
CA THR A 122 10.67 6.08 13.42
C THR A 122 9.58 6.92 12.73
N LEU A 123 8.71 6.29 11.95
CA LEU A 123 7.57 6.95 11.33
C LEU A 123 6.60 7.50 12.36
N SER A 124 6.26 6.63 13.32
CA SER A 124 5.31 6.91 14.36
C SER A 124 5.78 7.98 15.33
N LEU A 125 7.09 8.05 15.62
CA LEU A 125 7.65 8.99 16.59
C LEU A 125 8.10 10.32 15.97
N PHE A 126 8.64 10.31 14.76
CA PHE A 126 9.38 11.47 14.24
C PHE A 126 8.86 12.01 12.91
N LYS A 127 8.64 11.16 11.90
CA LYS A 127 8.44 11.64 10.53
C LYS A 127 7.03 12.17 10.24
N HIS A 128 6.00 11.54 10.80
CA HIS A 128 4.60 11.84 10.47
C HIS A 128 3.78 12.35 11.66
N ARG A 129 4.45 12.79 12.73
CA ARG A 129 3.79 13.32 13.93
C ARG A 129 2.86 14.50 13.63
N ASN A 130 3.22 15.33 12.65
CA ASN A 130 2.46 16.51 12.25
C ASN A 130 1.67 16.30 10.95
N THR A 131 1.67 15.10 10.37
CA THR A 131 0.89 14.82 9.16
C THR A 131 -0.58 14.67 9.54
N THR A 132 -1.39 15.57 9.02
CA THR A 132 -2.83 15.62 9.24
C THR A 132 -3.57 14.83 8.17
N VAL A 133 -4.49 13.97 8.60
CA VAL A 133 -5.27 13.10 7.72
C VAL A 133 -6.75 13.41 7.89
N PHE A 134 -7.45 13.57 6.77
CA PHE A 134 -8.89 13.54 6.75
C PHE A 134 -9.36 12.08 6.64
N LEU A 135 -10.04 11.63 7.70
CA LEU A 135 -10.83 10.40 7.70
C LEU A 135 -12.25 10.79 8.11
N ASP A 136 -13.24 10.53 7.25
CA ASP A 136 -14.65 10.84 7.44
C ASP A 136 -15.18 10.50 8.85
N LYS A 137 -14.82 9.33 9.39
CA LYS A 137 -15.20 8.91 10.75
C LYS A 137 -14.61 9.79 11.86
N CYS A 138 -13.40 10.32 11.69
CA CYS A 138 -12.72 11.16 12.67
C CYS A 138 -13.03 12.65 12.49
N CYS A 139 -13.25 13.09 11.26
CA CYS A 139 -13.28 14.51 10.91
C CYS A 139 -14.70 15.06 10.76
N ILE A 140 -15.71 14.20 10.57
CA ILE A 140 -17.13 14.56 10.56
C ILE A 140 -17.76 14.05 11.85
N ASN A 141 -18.54 14.89 12.53
CA ASN A 141 -19.25 14.47 13.73
C ASN A 141 -20.35 13.46 13.33
N GLN A 142 -20.12 12.18 13.59
CA GLN A 142 -21.05 11.11 13.20
C GLN A 142 -22.23 10.97 14.19
N SER A 143 -22.11 11.50 15.40
CA SER A 143 -23.10 11.36 16.48
C SER A 143 -24.20 12.42 16.43
N ASP A 144 -23.87 13.66 16.06
CA ASP A 144 -24.86 14.72 15.82
C ASP A 144 -25.31 14.71 14.36
N PHE A 145 -26.58 14.38 14.11
CA PHE A 145 -27.16 14.33 12.77
C PHE A 145 -27.04 15.64 12.00
N ALA A 146 -27.22 16.79 12.66
CA ALA A 146 -27.14 18.09 12.03
C ALA A 146 -25.70 18.44 11.64
N ALA A 147 -24.74 18.15 12.53
CA ALA A 147 -23.32 18.31 12.26
C ALA A 147 -22.84 17.35 11.16
N LYS A 148 -23.24 16.08 11.21
CA LYS A 148 -22.97 15.10 10.16
C LYS A 148 -23.41 15.60 8.79
N LYS A 149 -24.64 16.10 8.69
CA LYS A 149 -25.19 16.63 7.44
C LYS A 149 -24.37 17.82 6.92
N ARG A 150 -23.99 18.76 7.80
CA ARG A 150 -23.12 19.90 7.44
C ARG A 150 -21.74 19.44 7.01
N GLY A 151 -21.10 18.55 7.74
CA GLY A 151 -19.79 17.99 7.40
C GLY A 151 -19.78 17.30 6.04
N ILE A 152 -20.81 16.50 5.73
CA ILE A 152 -20.95 15.83 4.42
C ILE A 152 -21.18 16.85 3.30
N SER A 153 -21.99 17.89 3.50
CA SER A 153 -22.22 18.91 2.46
C SER A 153 -20.96 19.69 2.08
N ARG A 154 -19.94 19.70 2.94
CA ARG A 154 -18.66 20.39 2.72
C ARG A 154 -17.54 19.46 2.26
N LEU A 155 -17.83 18.21 1.93
CA LEU A 155 -16.81 17.24 1.55
C LEU A 155 -16.00 17.69 0.32
N SER A 156 -16.67 18.35 -0.64
CA SER A 156 -16.03 18.95 -1.81
C SER A 156 -15.03 20.06 -1.43
N ASP A 157 -15.36 20.91 -0.46
CA ASP A 157 -14.45 21.93 0.08
C ASP A 157 -13.23 21.28 0.74
N TYR A 158 -13.45 20.23 1.54
CA TYR A 158 -12.38 19.52 2.23
C TYR A 158 -11.40 18.88 1.24
N LEU A 159 -11.91 18.26 0.17
CA LEU A 159 -11.08 17.73 -0.92
C LEU A 159 -10.24 18.82 -1.61
N ARG A 160 -10.79 20.03 -1.78
CA ARG A 160 -10.07 21.16 -2.42
C ARG A 160 -8.90 21.68 -1.59
N VAL A 161 -8.99 21.60 -0.26
CA VAL A 161 -7.93 22.06 0.66
C VAL A 161 -7.06 20.91 1.18
N SER A 162 -7.13 19.75 0.54
CA SER A 162 -6.32 18.57 0.83
C SER A 162 -5.09 18.52 -0.08
N ASN A 163 -3.88 18.39 0.47
CA ASN A 163 -2.67 18.38 -0.35
C ASN A 163 -2.55 17.12 -1.24
N LYS A 164 -3.05 15.98 -0.78
CA LYS A 164 -2.98 14.69 -1.48
C LYS A 164 -4.24 13.87 -1.25
N LEU A 165 -4.57 13.00 -2.21
CA LEU A 165 -5.60 11.97 -2.07
C LEU A 165 -4.93 10.60 -2.00
N VAL A 166 -5.09 9.89 -0.88
CA VAL A 166 -4.66 8.50 -0.75
C VAL A 166 -5.87 7.60 -0.93
N VAL A 167 -5.88 6.81 -2.00
CA VAL A 167 -6.93 5.85 -2.35
C VAL A 167 -6.51 4.46 -1.89
N LEU A 168 -7.19 3.91 -0.88
CA LEU A 168 -7.00 2.52 -0.47
C LEU A 168 -7.81 1.61 -1.40
N TRP A 169 -7.14 1.11 -2.44
CA TRP A 169 -7.75 0.39 -3.55
C TRP A 169 -8.04 -1.08 -3.24
N THR A 170 -9.27 -1.45 -3.56
CA THR A 170 -9.76 -2.82 -3.71
C THR A 170 -10.77 -2.85 -4.87
N PRO A 171 -11.09 -4.02 -5.45
CA PRO A 171 -12.09 -4.11 -6.50
C PRO A 171 -13.45 -3.49 -6.15
N SER A 172 -13.82 -3.41 -4.87
CA SER A 172 -15.07 -2.78 -4.41
C SER A 172 -15.04 -1.26 -4.32
N TYR A 173 -13.87 -0.61 -4.41
CA TYR A 173 -13.77 0.85 -4.27
C TYR A 173 -14.51 1.59 -5.39
N LEU A 174 -14.35 1.17 -6.65
CA LEU A 174 -15.06 1.79 -7.78
C LEU A 174 -16.55 1.44 -7.85
N ASP A 175 -17.00 0.47 -7.04
CA ASP A 175 -18.44 0.16 -6.92
C ASP A 175 -19.14 1.17 -6.01
N ARG A 176 -18.42 2.04 -5.30
CA ARG A 176 -18.98 2.95 -4.27
C ARG A 176 -19.05 4.37 -4.81
N LEU A 177 -20.25 4.93 -4.92
CA LEU A 177 -20.43 6.26 -5.52
C LEU A 177 -19.68 7.37 -4.75
N TRP A 178 -19.66 7.32 -3.41
CA TRP A 178 -18.86 8.25 -2.59
C TRP A 178 -17.37 8.22 -2.93
N CYS A 179 -16.77 7.03 -3.03
CA CYS A 179 -15.34 6.88 -3.32
C CYS A 179 -14.98 7.40 -4.71
N VAL A 180 -15.87 7.18 -5.70
CA VAL A 180 -15.68 7.69 -7.07
C VAL A 180 -15.87 9.20 -7.12
N TYR A 181 -16.87 9.73 -6.39
CA TYR A 181 -17.08 11.17 -6.23
C TYR A 181 -15.86 11.86 -5.64
N GLU A 182 -15.29 11.34 -4.55
CA GLU A 182 -14.10 11.89 -3.90
C GLU A 182 -12.91 11.97 -4.87
N LEU A 183 -12.65 10.87 -5.60
CA LEU A 183 -11.60 10.83 -6.61
C LEU A 183 -11.83 11.85 -7.72
N ALA A 184 -13.05 11.90 -8.28
CA ALA A 184 -13.38 12.77 -9.39
C ALA A 184 -13.33 14.25 -9.00
N VAL A 185 -13.78 14.60 -7.79
CA VAL A 185 -13.78 15.98 -7.27
C VAL A 185 -12.36 16.45 -6.97
N PHE A 186 -11.54 15.60 -6.33
CA PHE A 186 -10.13 15.90 -6.09
C PHE A 186 -9.40 16.21 -7.41
N MET A 187 -9.58 15.35 -8.41
CA MET A 187 -9.00 15.45 -9.76
C MET A 187 -9.52 16.62 -10.62
N ARG A 188 -10.42 17.45 -10.11
CA ARG A 188 -10.79 18.74 -10.74
C ARG A 188 -9.89 19.88 -10.34
N THR A 189 -9.27 19.78 -9.18
CA THR A 189 -8.51 20.88 -8.56
C THR A 189 -7.05 20.54 -8.33
N HIS A 190 -6.68 19.27 -8.48
CA HIS A 190 -5.34 18.76 -8.26
C HIS A 190 -4.79 18.02 -9.48
N ASP A 191 -3.46 17.89 -9.52
CA ASP A 191 -2.77 17.12 -10.54
C ASP A 191 -2.87 15.62 -10.26
N LYS A 192 -2.69 14.81 -11.31
CA LYS A 192 -2.61 13.33 -11.18
C LYS A 192 -1.55 12.89 -10.16
N LYS A 193 -0.47 13.66 -10.01
CA LYS A 193 0.65 13.35 -9.11
C LYS A 193 0.28 13.42 -7.62
N ASP A 194 -0.81 14.10 -7.30
CA ASP A 194 -1.28 14.28 -5.93
C ASP A 194 -2.20 13.13 -5.49
N VAL A 195 -2.53 12.21 -6.40
CA VAL A 195 -3.27 10.97 -6.12
C VAL A 195 -2.32 9.80 -5.92
N ILE A 196 -2.39 9.18 -4.75
CA ILE A 196 -1.65 7.97 -4.39
C ILE A 196 -2.64 6.82 -4.23
N ILE A 197 -2.59 5.87 -5.14
CA ILE A 197 -3.38 4.63 -5.04
C ILE A 197 -2.57 3.61 -4.22
N LEU A 198 -3.21 2.86 -3.31
CA LEU A 198 -2.60 1.81 -2.51
C LEU A 198 -3.42 0.54 -2.61
N ASN A 199 -2.96 -0.45 -3.38
CA ASN A 199 -3.65 -1.73 -3.51
C ASN A 199 -3.47 -2.58 -2.23
N LEU A 200 -4.56 -2.88 -1.53
CA LEU A 200 -4.52 -3.68 -0.30
C LEU A 200 -4.05 -5.13 -0.53
N ARG A 201 -4.24 -5.69 -1.73
CA ARG A 201 -3.72 -7.02 -2.12
C ARG A 201 -2.20 -7.04 -2.16
N HIS A 202 -1.57 -5.95 -2.59
CA HIS A 202 -0.11 -5.85 -2.63
C HIS A 202 0.50 -5.87 -1.21
N VAL A 203 -0.14 -5.18 -0.27
CA VAL A 203 0.32 -5.13 1.12
C VAL A 203 0.19 -6.51 1.77
N LYS A 204 -0.93 -7.20 1.51
CA LYS A 204 -1.11 -8.62 1.90
C LYS A 204 0.04 -9.47 1.37
N LEU A 205 0.37 -9.31 0.08
CA LEU A 205 1.46 -10.04 -0.56
C LEU A 205 2.80 -9.81 0.13
N CYS A 206 3.20 -8.55 0.32
CA CYS A 206 4.47 -8.23 0.98
C CYS A 206 4.59 -8.87 2.36
N LEU A 207 3.52 -8.79 3.17
CA LEU A 207 3.49 -9.41 4.49
C LEU A 207 3.50 -10.93 4.43
N TRP A 208 2.76 -11.55 3.50
CA TRP A 208 2.80 -13.00 3.29
C TRP A 208 4.18 -13.50 2.86
N LEU A 209 4.87 -12.78 1.97
CA LEU A 209 6.23 -13.11 1.57
C LEU A 209 7.21 -13.02 2.74
N MET A 210 7.06 -12.02 3.61
CA MET A 210 7.85 -11.94 4.85
C MET A 210 7.60 -13.15 5.77
N VAL A 211 6.33 -13.54 5.96
CA VAL A 211 5.97 -14.71 6.78
C VAL A 211 6.52 -16.00 6.16
N ILE A 212 6.37 -16.20 4.85
CA ILE A 212 6.91 -17.38 4.16
C ILE A 212 8.43 -17.44 4.31
N LYS A 213 9.12 -16.30 4.20
CA LYS A 213 10.57 -16.24 4.41
C LYS A 213 10.99 -16.52 5.85
N LEU A 214 10.20 -16.10 6.82
CA LEU A 214 10.43 -16.46 8.21
C LEU A 214 10.25 -17.98 8.42
N LEU A 215 9.15 -18.54 7.91
CA LEU A 215 8.86 -19.97 8.01
C LEU A 215 9.94 -20.83 7.34
N ASP A 216 10.38 -20.45 6.15
CA ASP A 216 11.48 -21.08 5.40
C ASP A 216 12.76 -21.20 6.26
N ILE A 217 13.13 -20.10 6.91
CA ILE A 217 14.31 -20.08 7.78
C ILE A 217 14.12 -21.02 8.98
N VAL A 218 12.95 -20.96 9.64
CA VAL A 218 12.65 -21.83 10.78
C VAL A 218 12.66 -23.30 10.37
N SER A 219 12.02 -23.64 9.26
CA SER A 219 11.94 -25.02 8.77
C SER A 219 13.30 -25.55 8.32
N PHE A 220 14.18 -24.70 7.78
CA PHE A 220 15.56 -25.06 7.48
C PHE A 220 16.35 -25.46 8.72
N TYR A 221 16.28 -24.66 9.79
CA TYR A 221 16.98 -24.95 11.04
C TYR A 221 16.40 -26.18 11.75
N ALA A 222 15.08 -26.33 11.77
CA ALA A 222 14.43 -27.53 12.30
C ALA A 222 14.86 -28.79 11.54
N PHE A 223 14.94 -28.70 10.21
CA PHE A 223 15.40 -29.80 9.37
C PHE A 223 16.87 -30.16 9.65
N GLN A 224 17.76 -29.17 9.76
CA GLN A 224 19.16 -29.41 10.13
C GLN A 224 19.29 -30.02 11.53
N ALA A 225 18.48 -29.58 12.49
CA ALA A 225 18.48 -30.13 13.85
C ALA A 225 18.06 -31.61 13.87
N TYR A 226 17.08 -31.99 13.03
CA TYR A 226 16.56 -33.36 12.98
C TYR A 226 17.46 -34.32 12.20
N PHE A 227 17.91 -33.94 11.00
CA PHE A 227 18.69 -34.81 10.12
C PHE A 227 20.21 -34.69 10.31
N GLY A 228 20.66 -33.76 11.15
CA GLY A 228 22.06 -33.42 11.34
C GLY A 228 22.66 -32.67 10.15
N ARG A 229 23.91 -32.21 10.32
CA ARG A 229 24.64 -31.42 9.30
C ARG A 229 25.03 -32.18 8.03
N GLN A 230 24.73 -33.48 7.95
CA GLN A 230 25.10 -34.31 6.80
C GLN A 230 24.17 -34.14 5.59
N PHE A 231 22.98 -33.58 5.78
CA PHE A 231 22.06 -33.34 4.67
C PHE A 231 22.49 -32.11 3.87
N HIS A 232 22.70 -32.28 2.56
CA HIS A 232 23.21 -31.20 1.71
C HIS A 232 22.12 -30.11 1.50
N PRO A 233 22.40 -28.83 1.84
CA PRO A 233 21.39 -27.75 1.80
C PRO A 233 20.78 -27.45 0.42
N SER A 234 21.43 -27.90 -0.67
CA SER A 234 21.05 -27.55 -2.04
C SER A 234 19.67 -28.09 -2.45
N GLY A 235 19.29 -29.29 -1.99
CA GLY A 235 17.98 -29.88 -2.31
C GLY A 235 16.83 -29.11 -1.66
N TYR A 236 16.99 -28.77 -0.38
CA TYR A 236 16.00 -28.02 0.39
C TYR A 236 15.83 -26.59 -0.11
N GLY A 237 16.95 -25.89 -0.36
CA GLY A 237 16.94 -24.52 -0.88
C GLY A 237 16.28 -24.40 -2.26
N SER A 238 16.42 -25.42 -3.11
CA SER A 238 15.83 -25.41 -4.46
C SER A 238 14.30 -25.49 -4.42
N TRP A 239 13.72 -26.34 -3.57
CA TRP A 239 12.26 -26.49 -3.43
C TRP A 239 11.59 -25.21 -2.94
N ILE A 240 12.18 -24.57 -1.94
CA ILE A 240 11.67 -23.30 -1.39
C ILE A 240 11.71 -22.18 -2.42
N CYS A 241 12.76 -22.11 -3.23
CA CYS A 241 12.84 -21.12 -4.29
C CYS A 241 11.74 -21.33 -5.32
N ILE A 242 11.47 -22.58 -5.71
CA ILE A 242 10.37 -22.91 -6.61
C ILE A 242 9.03 -22.48 -6.00
N VAL A 243 8.74 -22.84 -4.75
CA VAL A 243 7.50 -22.47 -4.06
C VAL A 243 7.37 -20.95 -3.93
N THR A 244 8.44 -20.26 -3.50
CA THR A 244 8.45 -18.79 -3.39
C THR A 244 8.18 -18.15 -4.76
N SER A 245 8.83 -18.62 -5.83
CA SER A 245 8.66 -18.10 -7.18
C SER A 245 7.24 -18.33 -7.72
N ILE A 246 6.64 -19.49 -7.46
CA ILE A 246 5.24 -19.77 -7.83
C ILE A 246 4.29 -18.81 -7.10
N LEU A 247 4.48 -18.61 -5.79
CA LEU A 247 3.65 -17.70 -5.00
C LEU A 247 3.82 -16.25 -5.45
N VAL A 248 5.05 -15.79 -5.70
CA VAL A 248 5.30 -14.45 -6.27
C VAL A 248 4.64 -14.31 -7.64
N GLY A 249 4.77 -15.32 -8.51
CA GLY A 249 4.18 -15.32 -9.85
C GLY A 249 2.65 -15.26 -9.84
N HIS A 250 1.99 -16.13 -9.05
CA HIS A 250 0.54 -16.12 -8.87
C HIS A 250 0.03 -14.76 -8.39
N GLN A 251 0.79 -14.10 -7.52
CA GLN A 251 0.38 -12.84 -6.90
C GLN A 251 0.68 -11.64 -7.80
N ALA A 252 1.77 -11.67 -8.57
CA ALA A 252 2.02 -10.70 -9.64
C ALA A 252 0.90 -10.76 -10.69
N PHE A 253 0.44 -11.97 -11.04
CA PHE A 253 -0.72 -12.17 -11.89
C PHE A 253 -2.00 -11.60 -11.26
N GLY A 254 -2.26 -11.87 -9.98
CA GLY A 254 -3.39 -11.29 -9.26
C GLY A 254 -3.35 -9.76 -9.13
N CYS A 255 -2.17 -9.13 -9.07
CA CYS A 255 -2.03 -7.67 -9.10
C CYS A 255 -2.29 -7.11 -10.50
N PHE A 256 -1.85 -7.81 -11.53
CA PHE A 256 -2.13 -7.47 -12.92
C PHE A 256 -3.63 -7.60 -13.24
N GLU A 257 -4.29 -8.64 -12.72
CA GLU A 257 -5.73 -8.80 -12.79
C GLU A 257 -6.47 -7.65 -12.10
N ASP A 258 -6.07 -7.28 -10.87
CA ASP A 258 -6.64 -6.12 -10.17
C ASP A 258 -6.48 -4.82 -10.97
N TRP A 259 -5.36 -4.67 -11.69
CA TRP A 259 -5.12 -3.53 -12.57
C TRP A 259 -6.04 -3.53 -13.78
N ILE A 260 -6.24 -4.68 -14.42
CA ILE A 260 -7.21 -4.83 -15.52
C ILE A 260 -8.62 -4.49 -15.01
N ILE A 261 -9.01 -5.03 -13.85
CA ILE A 261 -10.31 -4.75 -13.23
C ILE A 261 -10.46 -3.26 -12.93
N PHE A 262 -9.44 -2.62 -12.36
CA PHE A 262 -9.44 -1.18 -12.10
C PHE A 262 -9.68 -0.36 -13.37
N SER A 263 -8.91 -0.63 -14.43
CA SER A 263 -9.05 0.09 -15.70
C SER A 263 -10.38 -0.20 -16.38
N SER A 264 -10.85 -1.45 -16.34
CA SER A 264 -12.13 -1.84 -16.91
C SER A 264 -13.28 -1.13 -16.21
N LYS A 265 -13.32 -1.14 -14.87
CA LYS A 265 -14.36 -0.48 -14.07
C LYS A 265 -14.37 1.03 -14.24
N LEU A 266 -13.21 1.68 -14.35
CA LEU A 266 -13.15 3.12 -14.66
C LEU A 266 -13.75 3.42 -16.03
N ASN A 267 -13.37 2.65 -17.06
CA ASN A 267 -13.80 2.88 -18.43
C ASN A 267 -15.29 2.59 -18.65
N SER A 268 -15.86 1.65 -17.88
CA SER A 268 -17.28 1.30 -17.93
C SER A 268 -18.11 1.94 -16.82
N PHE A 269 -17.57 2.89 -16.06
CA PHE A 269 -18.25 3.45 -14.90
C PHE A 269 -19.59 4.10 -15.29
N SER A 270 -20.63 3.83 -14.50
CA SER A 270 -21.95 4.47 -14.58
C SER A 270 -22.43 4.86 -13.18
N VAL A 271 -23.10 6.00 -13.05
CA VAL A 271 -23.69 6.43 -11.77
C VAL A 271 -24.82 5.50 -11.34
N SER A 272 -25.61 5.00 -12.31
CA SER A 272 -26.74 4.10 -12.06
C SER A 272 -26.34 2.78 -11.39
N ASP A 273 -25.14 2.30 -11.69
CA ASP A 273 -24.66 0.98 -11.27
C ASP A 273 -23.86 1.07 -9.97
N ALA A 274 -23.57 2.29 -9.51
CA ALA A 274 -22.79 2.55 -8.32
C ALA A 274 -23.62 2.31 -7.05
N LYS A 275 -23.00 1.68 -6.07
CA LYS A 275 -23.58 1.34 -4.77
C LYS A 275 -23.44 2.51 -3.79
N CYS A 276 -24.49 2.74 -3.02
CA CYS A 276 -24.49 3.60 -1.84
C CYS A 276 -24.86 2.80 -0.59
N THR A 277 -24.45 3.27 0.58
CA THR A 277 -24.81 2.63 1.86
C THR A 277 -26.30 2.81 2.16
N SER A 278 -26.85 3.99 1.85
CA SER A 278 -28.27 4.30 2.03
C SER A 278 -28.86 4.94 0.76
N PRO A 279 -30.17 4.81 0.53
CA PRO A 279 -30.85 5.52 -0.57
C PRO A 279 -30.74 7.04 -0.45
N ASP A 280 -30.79 7.57 0.77
CA ASP A 280 -30.64 9.00 1.03
C ASP A 280 -29.29 9.54 0.60
N ASP A 281 -28.21 8.77 0.82
CA ASP A 281 -26.87 9.13 0.36
C ASP A 281 -26.77 9.14 -1.16
N TYR A 282 -27.49 8.23 -1.83
CA TYR A 282 -27.54 8.20 -3.29
C TYR A 282 -28.17 9.48 -3.84
N THR A 283 -29.36 9.87 -3.37
CA THR A 283 -30.03 11.11 -3.79
C THR A 283 -29.15 12.33 -3.55
N LYS A 284 -28.56 12.45 -2.35
CA LYS A 284 -27.66 13.58 -2.02
C LYS A 284 -26.44 13.64 -2.95
N LEU A 285 -25.81 12.50 -3.24
CA LEU A 285 -24.68 12.44 -4.15
C LEU A 285 -25.08 12.83 -5.56
N LYS A 286 -26.26 12.43 -6.03
CA LYS A 286 -26.77 12.85 -7.34
C LYS A 286 -26.97 14.36 -7.41
N ASP A 287 -27.49 14.96 -6.35
CA ASP A 287 -27.65 16.41 -6.27
C ASP A 287 -26.29 17.11 -6.35
N LEU A 288 -25.31 16.65 -5.54
CA LEU A 288 -23.94 17.18 -5.56
C LEU A 288 -23.24 16.97 -6.92
N ILE A 289 -23.47 15.83 -7.56
CA ILE A 289 -22.93 15.51 -8.90
C ILE A 289 -23.54 16.45 -9.93
N THR A 290 -24.86 16.64 -9.90
CA THR A 290 -25.58 17.51 -10.84
C THR A 290 -25.18 18.97 -10.65
N GLU A 291 -25.03 19.41 -9.40
CA GLU A 291 -24.53 20.75 -9.06
C GLU A 291 -23.12 20.99 -9.59
N LEU A 292 -22.19 20.04 -9.38
CA LEU A 292 -20.79 20.23 -9.73
C LEU A 292 -20.50 19.96 -11.21
N TYR A 293 -21.14 18.96 -11.83
CA TYR A 293 -20.84 18.44 -13.17
C TYR A 293 -21.96 18.71 -14.19
N GLY A 294 -23.09 19.26 -13.78
CA GLY A 294 -24.25 19.54 -14.63
C GLY A 294 -25.16 18.33 -14.87
N SER A 295 -24.60 17.14 -15.00
CA SER A 295 -25.36 15.89 -15.10
C SER A 295 -24.57 14.66 -14.65
N GLU A 296 -25.29 13.57 -14.39
CA GLU A 296 -24.70 12.25 -14.13
C GLU A 296 -23.85 11.75 -15.30
N ASP A 297 -24.28 12.00 -16.53
CA ASP A 297 -23.56 11.59 -17.74
C ASP A 297 -22.24 12.34 -17.90
N HIS A 298 -22.23 13.66 -17.63
CA HIS A 298 -20.99 14.45 -17.65
C HIS A 298 -20.03 13.99 -16.56
N PHE A 299 -20.53 13.66 -15.37
CA PHE A 299 -19.72 13.08 -14.31
C PHE A 299 -19.15 11.71 -14.70
N ALA A 300 -19.98 10.80 -15.22
CA ALA A 300 -19.54 9.49 -15.67
C ALA A 300 -18.50 9.60 -16.79
N ALA A 301 -18.73 10.47 -17.79
CA ALA A 301 -17.76 10.76 -18.84
C ALA A 301 -16.44 11.30 -18.28
N ARG A 302 -16.50 12.18 -17.27
CA ARG A 302 -15.29 12.68 -16.59
C ARG A 302 -14.56 11.57 -15.84
N VAL A 303 -15.26 10.68 -15.15
CA VAL A 303 -14.67 9.53 -14.45
C VAL A 303 -13.99 8.58 -15.43
N ARG A 304 -14.65 8.24 -16.54
CA ARG A 304 -14.07 7.41 -17.62
C ARG A 304 -12.85 8.08 -18.26
N GLY A 305 -12.87 9.41 -18.34
CA GLY A 305 -11.76 10.23 -18.82
C GLY A 305 -10.63 10.45 -17.80
N LEU A 306 -10.72 9.90 -16.58
CA LEU A 306 -9.60 9.90 -15.63
C LEU A 306 -8.51 8.97 -16.18
N CYS A 307 -7.66 9.51 -17.05
CA CYS A 307 -6.45 8.85 -17.54
C CYS A 307 -5.41 8.76 -16.41
N LEU A 308 -5.67 7.91 -15.41
CA LEU A 308 -4.69 7.45 -14.43
C LEU A 308 -3.64 6.51 -15.07
N ASN A 309 -3.79 6.24 -16.38
CA ASN A 309 -3.04 5.28 -17.18
C ASN A 309 -1.95 5.87 -18.09
N SER A 310 -1.67 7.19 -18.09
CA SER A 310 -0.65 7.72 -19.00
C SER A 310 0.75 7.38 -18.50
N ALA A 311 1.38 6.39 -19.17
CA ALA A 311 2.75 5.95 -18.94
C ALA A 311 3.81 7.07 -19.10
N ASP A 312 3.43 8.20 -19.68
CA ASP A 312 4.30 9.31 -20.08
C ASP A 312 4.47 10.42 -19.02
N GLU A 313 3.65 10.45 -17.96
CA GLU A 313 3.77 11.45 -16.88
C GLU A 313 3.54 10.82 -15.50
N LYS A 314 4.21 9.70 -15.22
CA LYS A 314 4.00 8.92 -13.99
C LYS A 314 4.30 9.76 -12.73
N PRO A 315 3.32 10.07 -11.86
CA PRO A 315 3.53 9.67 -10.49
C PRO A 315 3.67 8.16 -10.54
N ALA A 316 4.88 7.66 -10.30
CA ALA A 316 5.03 6.22 -10.13
C ALA A 316 4.02 5.83 -9.04
N PRO A 317 3.07 4.92 -9.29
CA PRO A 317 2.29 4.34 -8.22
C PRO A 317 3.29 3.91 -7.15
N LEU A 318 3.20 4.45 -5.93
CA LEU A 318 4.11 4.16 -4.81
C LEU A 318 4.20 2.65 -4.49
N TRP A 319 3.35 1.84 -5.14
CA TRP A 319 3.00 0.45 -4.93
C TRP A 319 3.35 -0.49 -6.09
N LEU A 320 3.84 -0.02 -7.24
CA LEU A 320 4.72 -0.91 -7.99
C LEU A 320 5.99 -0.95 -7.15
N LEU A 321 6.52 -2.15 -6.85
CA LEU A 321 7.98 -2.29 -6.77
C LEU A 321 8.49 -1.35 -7.86
N SER A 322 9.13 -0.23 -7.48
CA SER A 322 9.41 0.83 -8.44
C SER A 322 10.13 0.18 -9.61
N ARG A 323 10.18 0.81 -10.79
CA ARG A 323 10.98 0.21 -11.88
C ARG A 323 12.38 -0.21 -11.36
N ASP A 324 12.89 0.51 -10.37
CA ASP A 324 14.08 0.16 -9.60
C ASP A 324 13.88 -1.00 -8.63
N SER A 325 12.81 -1.10 -7.84
CA SER A 325 12.57 -2.26 -6.99
C SER A 325 12.27 -3.55 -7.77
N LEU A 326 11.59 -3.48 -8.93
CA LEU A 326 11.43 -4.62 -9.85
C LEU A 326 12.78 -5.02 -10.45
N ARG A 327 13.60 -4.04 -10.85
CA ARG A 327 15.00 -4.28 -11.27
C ARG A 327 15.83 -4.86 -10.16
N ILE A 328 15.67 -4.40 -8.93
CA ILE A 328 16.38 -4.90 -7.75
C ILE A 328 15.96 -6.34 -7.47
N CYS A 329 14.66 -6.64 -7.48
CA CYS A 329 14.14 -8.01 -7.32
C CYS A 329 14.62 -8.92 -8.45
N SER A 330 14.61 -8.45 -9.70
CA SER A 330 15.06 -9.25 -10.85
C SER A 330 16.58 -9.45 -10.85
N VAL A 331 17.36 -8.44 -10.47
CA VAL A 331 18.82 -8.56 -10.29
C VAL A 331 19.14 -9.49 -9.14
N ALA A 332 18.50 -9.35 -7.97
CA ALA A 332 18.69 -10.25 -6.84
C ALA A 332 18.33 -11.71 -7.21
N TYR A 333 17.24 -11.91 -7.94
CA TYR A 333 16.83 -13.22 -8.44
C TYR A 333 17.81 -13.79 -9.48
N THR A 334 18.32 -12.94 -10.38
CA THR A 334 19.32 -13.34 -11.38
C THR A 334 20.64 -13.72 -10.72
N VAL A 335 21.12 -12.91 -9.77
CA VAL A 335 22.31 -13.19 -8.98
C VAL A 335 22.14 -14.49 -8.18
N TYR A 336 20.96 -14.72 -7.60
CA TYR A 336 20.63 -15.96 -6.92
C TYR A 336 20.69 -17.18 -7.86
N LEU A 337 20.05 -17.11 -9.03
CA LEU A 337 20.09 -18.17 -10.04
C LEU A 337 21.51 -18.47 -10.51
N LEU A 338 22.31 -17.42 -10.77
CA LEU A 338 23.72 -17.58 -11.15
C LEU A 338 24.53 -18.25 -10.03
N SER A 339 24.29 -17.86 -8.77
CA SER A 339 24.94 -18.47 -7.60
C SER A 339 24.58 -19.96 -7.46
N LEU A 340 23.32 -20.32 -7.74
CA LEU A 340 22.86 -21.71 -7.74
C LEU A 340 23.56 -22.52 -8.84
N VAL A 341 23.68 -21.96 -10.06
CA VAL A 341 24.40 -22.61 -11.17
C VAL A 341 25.87 -22.87 -10.82
N VAL A 342 26.54 -21.89 -10.21
CA VAL A 342 27.94 -22.04 -9.77
C VAL A 342 28.09 -23.10 -8.67
N LEU A 343 27.17 -23.14 -7.69
CA LEU A 343 27.14 -24.17 -6.65
C LEU A 343 26.93 -25.57 -7.23
N LEU A 344 25.99 -25.73 -8.16
CA LEU A 344 25.74 -26.99 -8.86
C LEU A 344 26.95 -27.44 -9.68
N TYR A 345 27.62 -26.50 -10.35
CA TYR A 345 28.87 -26.78 -11.07
C TYR A 345 29.96 -27.28 -10.12
N ARG A 346 30.21 -26.59 -8.99
CA ARG A 346 31.20 -27.02 -7.99
C ARG A 346 30.87 -28.38 -7.38
N TYR A 347 29.60 -28.64 -7.09
CA TYR A 347 29.17 -29.94 -6.60
C TYR A 347 29.44 -31.04 -7.64
N SER A 348 29.18 -30.77 -8.92
CA SER A 348 29.49 -31.68 -10.03
C SER A 348 30.99 -31.94 -10.19
N THR A 349 31.84 -30.92 -10.08
CA THR A 349 33.30 -31.10 -10.17
C THR A 349 33.84 -31.87 -8.97
N PHE A 350 33.39 -31.56 -7.75
CA PHE A 350 33.80 -32.27 -6.54
C PHE A 350 33.40 -33.75 -6.57
N THR A 351 32.18 -34.07 -7.03
CA THR A 351 31.75 -35.47 -7.19
C THR A 351 32.58 -36.22 -8.25
N LYS A 352 32.92 -35.57 -9.37
CA LYS A 352 33.83 -36.14 -10.38
C LYS A 352 35.23 -36.41 -9.83
N GLU A 353 35.81 -35.46 -9.09
CA GLU A 353 37.13 -35.64 -8.47
C GLU A 353 37.14 -36.80 -7.47
N ARG A 354 36.09 -36.92 -6.64
CA ARG A 354 35.94 -38.01 -5.68
C ARG A 354 35.82 -39.38 -6.37
N GLN A 355 35.08 -39.44 -7.48
CA GLN A 355 34.98 -40.65 -8.31
C GLN A 355 36.31 -41.03 -8.98
N LEU A 356 37.06 -40.03 -9.48
CA LEU A 356 38.39 -40.25 -10.06
C LEU A 356 39.40 -40.74 -9.01
N GLN A 357 39.36 -40.19 -7.79
CA GLN A 357 40.15 -40.67 -6.67
C GLN A 357 39.78 -42.11 -6.32
N GLN A 358 38.50 -42.44 -6.19
CA GLN A 358 38.07 -43.82 -5.91
C GLN A 358 38.53 -44.83 -6.98
N ARG A 359 38.49 -44.45 -8.27
CA ARG A 359 39.01 -45.30 -9.35
C ARG A 359 40.52 -45.51 -9.30
N LYS A 360 41.29 -44.56 -8.77
CA LYS A 360 42.75 -44.71 -8.59
C LYS A 360 43.14 -45.70 -7.50
N TYR A 361 42.23 -46.03 -6.58
CA TYR A 361 42.48 -46.92 -5.43
C TYR A 361 41.71 -48.25 -5.51
N LEU A 362 41.01 -48.52 -6.62
CA LEU A 362 40.45 -49.84 -6.91
C LEU A 362 41.54 -50.68 -7.60
N PRO A 363 41.90 -51.86 -7.04
CA PRO A 363 42.99 -52.70 -7.52
C PRO A 363 42.77 -53.31 -8.90
#